data_AF-A0A5E3XIJ9-F1
#
_entry.id   AF-A0A5E3XIJ9-F1
#
_cell.length_a   1.000
_cell.length_b   1.000
_cell.length_c   1.000
_cell.angle_alpha   90.00
_cell.angle_beta   90.00
_cell.angle_gamma   90.00
#
_symmetry.space_group_name_H-M   'P 1'
#
loop_
_entity.id
_entity.type
_entity.pdbx_description
1 polymer ?
#
loop_
_entity_poly.entity_id
_entity_poly.type
_entity_poly.pdbx_seq_one_letter_code
_entity_poly.pdbx_strand_id
1 'polypeptide(L)'
;MGLSDMIRALARPLYTLLLFTKSDIKTTVIPVTSLAAAGAPLAAPGRIIHVIFWIWLHVLQFDVSNQTMDPEEDAQNKRDRPLPAGRITLANALLLRWLLVPICFSISVLYSTQTFHASVALVALTIIYNELAAHRMHWAIRNAVNALGFASFEVGATLVAGTDPTRLDSVGMHSVLISAGIFASTIHAQDFKDTEGDRAIGRQTIPIMLPAYARLTVIIPLFLWSSGLSVFWQLNPMLGLLFIALCGWRSIGTMFGCLQLMRSRHTIEHLFSIAQHCSCEIISNSSSLHTPRLRAHTYLQWS
;
A
#
# COMPACT_ATOMS: atom_id res chain seq x y z
N MET A 1 -4.64 20.10 35.88
CA MET A 1 -4.50 18.88 35.06
C MET A 1 -3.00 18.58 34.99
N GLY A 2 -2.55 17.44 35.53
CA GLY A 2 -1.10 17.13 35.59
C GLY A 2 -0.53 16.75 34.22
N LEU A 3 0.79 16.88 34.04
CA LEU A 3 1.48 16.46 32.80
C LEU A 3 1.17 15.00 32.42
N SER A 4 1.08 14.12 33.42
CA SER A 4 0.71 12.71 33.24
C SER A 4 -0.74 12.50 32.76
N ASP A 5 -1.67 13.36 33.18
CA ASP A 5 -3.07 13.29 32.75
C ASP A 5 -3.23 13.83 31.32
N MET A 6 -2.47 14.87 30.98
CA MET A 6 -2.41 15.40 29.61
C MET A 6 -1.82 14.37 28.64
N ILE A 7 -0.73 13.70 29.01
CA ILE A 7 -0.13 12.63 28.19
C ILE A 7 -1.14 11.49 27.99
N ARG A 8 -1.83 11.04 29.04
CA ARG A 8 -2.85 9.99 28.93
C ARG A 8 -4.05 10.42 28.07
N ALA A 9 -4.47 11.67 28.19
CA ALA A 9 -5.56 12.23 27.40
C ALA A 9 -5.24 12.27 25.89
N LEU A 10 -3.98 12.50 25.50
CA LEU A 10 -3.54 12.50 24.10
C LEU A 10 -3.17 11.11 23.58
N ALA A 11 -2.53 10.28 24.41
CA ALA A 11 -2.08 8.95 24.00
C ALA A 11 -3.24 8.01 23.66
N ARG A 12 -4.37 8.10 24.38
CA ARG A 12 -5.51 7.20 24.16
C ARG A 12 -6.19 7.39 22.79
N PRO A 13 -6.53 8.61 22.34
CA PRO A 13 -7.01 8.83 20.98
C PRO A 13 -5.98 8.43 19.91
N LEU A 14 -4.72 8.82 20.06
CA LEU A 14 -3.67 8.47 19.09
C LEU A 14 -3.50 6.96 18.94
N TYR A 15 -3.49 6.23 20.05
CA TYR A 15 -3.45 4.77 20.03
C TYR A 15 -4.69 4.17 19.36
N THR A 16 -5.86 4.79 19.52
CA THR A 16 -7.09 4.37 18.84
C THR A 16 -6.99 4.58 17.32
N LEU A 17 -6.42 5.69 16.86
CA LEU A 17 -6.14 5.94 15.45
C LEU A 17 -5.14 4.91 14.88
N LEU A 18 -4.06 4.62 15.62
CA LEU A 18 -3.08 3.61 15.20
C LEU A 18 -3.67 2.21 15.09
N LEU A 19 -4.67 1.88 15.91
CA LEU A 19 -5.36 0.59 15.84
C LEU A 19 -6.27 0.45 14.63
N PHE A 20 -6.82 1.55 14.11
CA PHE A 20 -7.53 1.50 12.82
C PHE A 20 -6.59 1.01 11.72
N THR A 21 -5.35 1.51 11.70
CA THR A 21 -4.37 1.28 10.62
C THR A 21 -3.37 0.15 10.89
N LYS A 22 -3.50 -0.59 12.00
CA LYS A 22 -2.47 -1.50 12.50
C LYS A 22 -2.09 -2.60 11.49
N SER A 23 -3.07 -3.18 10.81
CA SER A 23 -2.85 -4.17 9.73
C SER A 23 -2.12 -3.53 8.55
N ASP A 24 -2.50 -2.29 8.24
CA ASP A 24 -2.16 -1.64 6.97
C ASP A 24 -0.84 -0.88 6.99
N ILE A 25 -0.21 -0.77 8.16
CA ILE A 25 1.17 -0.28 8.29
C ILE A 25 2.13 -1.17 7.48
N LYS A 26 2.01 -2.50 7.61
CA LYS A 26 2.94 -3.43 6.95
C LYS A 26 2.61 -3.67 5.48
N THR A 27 1.32 -3.61 5.12
CA THR A 27 0.84 -3.93 3.77
C THR A 27 0.79 -2.70 2.86
N THR A 28 0.63 -1.50 3.41
CA THR A 28 0.44 -0.27 2.62
C THR A 28 1.44 0.82 2.98
N VAL A 29 1.56 1.20 4.25
CA VAL A 29 2.40 2.37 4.64
C VAL A 29 3.87 2.13 4.32
N ILE A 30 4.45 1.02 4.79
CA ILE A 30 5.86 0.69 4.54
C ILE A 30 6.14 0.56 3.04
N PRO A 31 5.39 -0.26 2.28
CA PRO A 31 5.72 -0.50 0.88
C PRO A 31 5.55 0.73 -0.02
N VAL A 32 4.47 1.51 0.15
CA VAL A 32 4.24 2.74 -0.63
C VAL A 32 5.27 3.81 -0.29
N THR A 33 5.68 3.91 0.98
CA THR A 33 6.77 4.82 1.39
C THR A 33 8.08 4.44 0.72
N SER A 34 8.44 3.16 0.70
CA SER A 34 9.64 2.68 0.02
C SER A 34 9.58 3.00 -1.48
N LEU A 35 8.43 2.82 -2.12
CA LEU A 35 8.28 3.07 -3.55
C LEU A 35 8.40 4.56 -3.86
N ALA A 36 7.74 5.42 -3.09
CA ALA A 36 7.85 6.86 -3.24
C ALA A 36 9.28 7.35 -3.03
N ALA A 37 10.01 6.76 -2.07
CA ALA A 37 11.40 7.11 -1.81
C ALA A 37 12.35 6.66 -2.92
N ALA A 38 12.06 5.55 -3.60
CA ALA A 38 12.85 5.09 -4.73
C ALA A 38 12.46 5.80 -6.04
N GLY A 39 11.17 6.05 -6.23
CA GLY A 39 10.58 6.57 -7.47
C GLY A 39 10.62 8.08 -7.62
N ALA A 40 11.03 8.83 -6.59
CA ALA A 40 11.24 10.27 -6.69
C ALA A 40 12.60 10.68 -6.15
N PRO A 41 13.25 11.72 -6.72
CA PRO A 41 14.37 12.37 -6.07
C PRO A 41 13.87 13.03 -4.78
N LEU A 42 14.23 12.45 -3.63
CA LEU A 42 13.82 13.00 -2.33
C LEU A 42 14.28 14.45 -2.21
N ALA A 43 13.34 15.35 -1.92
CA ALA A 43 13.64 16.76 -1.70
C ALA A 43 14.65 16.99 -0.56
N ALA A 44 14.52 16.20 0.51
CA ALA A 44 15.41 16.19 1.67
C ALA A 44 15.19 14.89 2.48
N PRO A 45 16.17 14.42 3.29
CA PRO A 45 15.97 13.25 4.15
C PRO A 45 14.76 13.36 5.08
N GLY A 46 14.47 14.56 5.60
CA GLY A 46 13.30 14.81 6.44
C GLY A 46 11.95 14.71 5.71
N ARG A 47 11.94 14.75 4.37
CA ARG A 47 10.70 14.65 3.57
C ARG A 47 10.05 13.28 3.72
N ILE A 48 10.80 12.23 4.06
CA ILE A 48 10.23 10.90 4.28
C ILE A 48 9.17 10.88 5.40
N ILE A 49 9.30 11.76 6.41
CA ILE A 49 8.32 11.89 7.49
C ILE A 49 6.99 12.42 6.95
N HIS A 50 7.05 13.37 6.00
CA HIS A 50 5.88 13.90 5.32
C HIS A 50 5.19 12.83 4.47
N VAL A 51 5.97 12.01 3.76
CA VAL A 51 5.47 10.89 2.95
C VAL A 51 4.75 9.88 3.83
N ILE A 52 5.40 9.41 4.90
CA ILE A 52 4.82 8.45 5.85
C ILE A 52 3.53 9.01 6.45
N PHE A 53 3.55 10.27 6.90
CA PHE A 53 2.38 10.91 7.49
C PHE A 53 1.23 11.06 6.49
N TRP A 54 1.51 11.50 5.26
CA TRP A 54 0.50 11.66 4.20
C TRP A 54 -0.16 10.32 3.84
N ILE A 55 0.64 9.25 3.70
CA ILE A 55 0.13 7.89 3.42
C ILE A 55 -0.70 7.41 4.61
N TRP A 56 -0.15 7.48 5.84
CA TRP A 56 -0.85 7.03 7.04
C TRP A 56 -2.20 7.74 7.23
N LEU A 57 -2.27 9.04 6.97
CA LEU A 57 -3.49 9.82 7.08
C LEU A 57 -4.58 9.34 6.11
N HIS A 58 -4.21 9.03 4.86
CA HIS A 58 -5.15 8.51 3.85
C HIS A 58 -5.53 7.05 4.11
N VAL A 59 -4.60 6.23 4.62
CA VAL A 59 -4.91 4.88 5.10
C VAL A 59 -5.91 4.93 6.26
N LEU A 60 -5.70 5.85 7.22
CA LEU A 60 -6.65 6.07 8.32
C LEU A 60 -8.03 6.48 7.81
N GLN A 61 -8.11 7.36 6.81
CA GLN A 61 -9.40 7.74 6.19
C GLN A 61 -10.11 6.53 5.57
N PHE A 62 -9.39 5.72 4.80
CA PHE A 62 -9.93 4.49 4.20
C PHE A 62 -10.37 3.49 5.26
N ASP A 63 -9.54 3.23 6.28
CA ASP A 63 -9.79 2.23 7.31
C ASP A 63 -10.98 2.60 8.21
N VAL A 64 -11.08 3.86 8.64
CA VAL A 64 -12.25 4.33 9.40
C VAL A 64 -13.50 4.21 8.54
N SER A 65 -13.42 4.54 7.24
CA SER A 65 -14.53 4.38 6.31
C SER A 65 -14.96 2.92 6.19
N ASN A 66 -14.03 2.00 5.93
CA ASN A 66 -14.32 0.59 5.75
C ASN A 66 -14.85 -0.08 7.04
N GLN A 67 -14.21 0.20 8.19
CA GLN A 67 -14.57 -0.42 9.48
C GLN A 67 -15.91 0.07 10.03
N THR A 68 -16.43 1.20 9.55
CA THR A 68 -17.76 1.71 9.95
C THR A 68 -18.91 1.10 9.15
N MET A 69 -18.66 0.40 8.03
CA MET A 69 -19.70 -0.18 7.18
C MET A 69 -20.32 -1.43 7.79
N ASP A 70 -19.48 -2.39 8.19
CA ASP A 70 -19.92 -3.67 8.77
C ASP A 70 -19.17 -3.97 10.08
N PRO A 71 -19.42 -3.24 11.18
CA PRO A 71 -18.71 -3.46 12.45
C PRO A 71 -18.89 -4.87 13.03
N GLU A 72 -20.00 -5.54 12.70
CA GLU A 72 -20.30 -6.91 13.13
C GLU A 72 -19.40 -7.96 12.47
N GLU A 73 -19.05 -7.78 11.18
CA GLU A 73 -18.08 -8.62 10.47
C GLU A 73 -16.72 -8.56 11.16
N ASP A 74 -16.30 -7.34 11.53
CA ASP A 74 -15.05 -7.11 12.26
C ASP A 74 -15.08 -7.65 13.68
N ALA A 75 -16.23 -7.64 14.36
CA ALA A 75 -16.36 -8.20 15.71
C ALA A 75 -16.12 -9.72 15.73
N GLN A 76 -16.46 -10.42 14.65
CA GLN A 76 -16.23 -11.85 14.53
C GLN A 76 -14.75 -12.15 14.23
N ASN A 77 -14.16 -11.44 13.26
CA ASN A 77 -12.86 -11.79 12.68
C ASN A 77 -11.66 -11.01 13.26
N LYS A 78 -11.89 -9.78 13.74
CA LYS A 78 -10.85 -8.76 14.02
C LYS A 78 -11.16 -7.98 15.29
N ARG A 79 -11.28 -8.71 16.40
CA ARG A 79 -11.63 -8.18 17.75
C ARG A 79 -10.69 -7.09 18.28
N ASP A 80 -9.48 -6.97 17.74
CA ASP A 80 -8.52 -5.93 18.15
C ASP A 80 -8.77 -4.56 17.53
N ARG A 81 -9.69 -4.46 16.54
CA ARG A 81 -10.08 -3.19 15.91
C ARG A 81 -10.81 -2.26 16.90
N PRO A 82 -10.71 -0.92 16.72
CA PRO A 82 -11.26 0.06 17.66
C PRO A 82 -12.75 -0.06 17.96
N LEU A 83 -13.58 -0.36 16.96
CA LEU A 83 -15.03 -0.50 17.10
C LEU A 83 -15.40 -1.79 17.87
N PRO A 84 -14.96 -2.99 17.45
CA PRO A 84 -15.16 -4.22 18.24
C PRO A 84 -14.59 -4.16 19.66
N ALA A 85 -13.46 -3.49 19.86
CA ALA A 85 -12.82 -3.35 21.17
C ALA A 85 -13.50 -2.31 22.08
N GLY A 86 -14.57 -1.65 21.61
CA GLY A 86 -15.30 -0.62 22.38
C GLY A 86 -14.46 0.63 22.69
N ARG A 87 -13.42 0.92 21.91
CA ARG A 87 -12.54 2.09 22.14
C ARG A 87 -13.15 3.40 21.65
N ILE A 88 -14.03 3.32 20.65
CA ILE A 88 -14.74 4.43 20.06
C ILE A 88 -16.17 3.98 19.74
N THR A 89 -17.15 4.87 19.89
CA THR A 89 -18.54 4.59 19.50
C THR A 89 -18.69 4.67 17.98
N LEU A 90 -19.68 3.96 17.41
CA LEU A 90 -19.97 4.05 15.97
C LEU A 90 -20.27 5.48 15.53
N ALA A 91 -21.05 6.23 16.31
CA ALA A 91 -21.36 7.64 16.01
C ALA A 91 -20.09 8.51 15.91
N ASN A 92 -19.14 8.34 16.85
CA ASN A 92 -17.88 9.09 16.82
C ASN A 92 -16.96 8.63 15.68
N ALA A 93 -16.98 7.34 15.32
CA ALA A 93 -16.23 6.83 14.18
C ALA A 93 -16.79 7.35 12.84
N LEU A 94 -18.12 7.47 12.71
CA LEU A 94 -18.76 8.09 11.54
C LEU A 94 -18.45 9.58 11.44
N LEU A 95 -18.42 10.30 12.57
CA LEU A 95 -17.97 11.69 12.58
C LEU A 95 -16.51 11.81 12.16
N LEU A 96 -15.63 10.96 12.72
CA LEU A 96 -14.22 10.91 12.34
C LEU A 96 -14.03 10.60 10.84
N ARG A 97 -14.79 9.64 10.30
CA ARG A 97 -14.78 9.26 8.88
C ARG A 97 -14.94 10.49 7.97
N TRP A 98 -15.96 11.30 8.23
CA TRP A 98 -16.27 12.46 7.41
C TRP A 98 -15.37 13.65 7.69
N LEU A 99 -14.84 13.80 8.91
CA LEU A 99 -13.82 14.81 9.23
C LEU A 99 -12.48 14.52 8.56
N LEU A 100 -12.11 13.25 8.37
CA LEU A 100 -10.84 12.90 7.72
C LEU A 100 -10.79 13.32 6.25
N VAL A 101 -11.92 13.43 5.56
CA VAL A 101 -11.97 13.86 4.15
C VAL A 101 -11.41 15.29 3.95
N PRO A 102 -11.97 16.35 4.58
CA PRO A 102 -11.44 17.70 4.44
C PRO A 102 -10.03 17.83 5.03
N ILE A 103 -9.66 17.05 6.05
CA ILE A 103 -8.30 17.02 6.59
C ILE A 103 -7.30 16.49 5.54
N CYS A 104 -7.60 15.36 4.91
CA CYS A 104 -6.79 14.78 3.84
C CYS A 104 -6.62 15.75 2.67
N PHE A 105 -7.70 16.41 2.25
CA PHE A 105 -7.66 17.41 1.18
C PHE A 105 -6.81 18.62 1.57
N SER A 106 -7.02 19.16 2.77
CA SER A 106 -6.29 20.34 3.25
C SER A 106 -4.79 20.08 3.29
N ILE A 107 -4.36 18.94 3.85
CA ILE A 107 -2.95 18.56 3.90
C ILE A 107 -2.35 18.38 2.50
N SER A 108 -3.14 17.88 1.55
CA SER A 108 -2.67 17.58 0.20
C SER A 108 -2.48 18.83 -0.66
N VAL A 109 -3.35 19.84 -0.48
CA VAL A 109 -3.21 21.16 -1.11
C VAL A 109 -1.93 21.87 -0.67
N LEU A 110 -1.42 21.60 0.54
CA LEU A 110 -0.16 22.19 1.02
C LEU A 110 1.07 21.73 0.21
N TYR A 111 0.98 20.62 -0.52
CA TYR A 111 2.05 20.14 -1.39
C TYR A 111 1.86 20.62 -2.84
N SER A 112 0.72 20.29 -3.44
CA SER A 112 0.37 20.73 -4.80
C SER A 112 -1.08 20.42 -5.16
N THR A 113 -1.56 21.02 -6.25
CA THR A 113 -2.86 20.70 -6.86
C THR A 113 -2.91 19.23 -7.33
N GLN A 114 -1.79 18.67 -7.78
CA GLN A 114 -1.68 17.28 -8.23
C GLN A 114 -1.79 16.30 -7.07
N THR A 115 -1.15 16.59 -5.93
CA THR A 115 -1.32 15.80 -4.70
C THR A 115 -2.77 15.87 -4.23
N PHE A 116 -3.42 17.04 -4.32
CA PHE A 116 -4.86 17.16 -4.06
C PHE A 116 -5.71 16.27 -4.98
N HIS A 117 -5.43 16.22 -6.28
CA HIS A 117 -6.13 15.32 -7.20
C HIS A 117 -5.96 13.84 -6.83
N ALA A 118 -4.77 13.44 -6.37
CA ALA A 118 -4.54 12.08 -5.87
C ALA A 118 -5.41 11.77 -4.63
N SER A 119 -5.55 12.72 -3.70
CA SER A 119 -6.45 12.57 -2.56
C SER A 119 -7.92 12.51 -2.96
N VAL A 120 -8.35 13.32 -3.93
CA VAL A 120 -9.71 13.27 -4.47
C VAL A 120 -9.99 11.89 -5.07
N ALA A 121 -9.04 11.35 -5.84
CA ALA A 121 -9.14 9.99 -6.38
C ALA A 121 -9.24 8.93 -5.28
N LEU A 122 -8.41 9.02 -4.23
CA LEU A 122 -8.47 8.11 -3.07
C LEU A 122 -9.83 8.15 -2.35
N VAL A 123 -10.37 9.34 -2.10
CA VAL A 123 -11.69 9.49 -1.48
C VAL A 123 -12.79 8.97 -2.39
N ALA A 124 -12.74 9.28 -3.70
CA ALA A 124 -13.70 8.78 -4.68
C ALA A 124 -13.69 7.24 -4.76
N LEU A 125 -12.51 6.64 -4.82
CA LEU A 125 -12.35 5.17 -4.83
C LEU A 125 -12.81 4.54 -3.52
N THR A 126 -12.60 5.21 -2.38
CA THR A 126 -13.13 4.76 -1.07
C THR A 126 -14.65 4.78 -1.04
N ILE A 127 -15.29 5.79 -1.63
CA ILE A 127 -16.74 5.87 -1.79
C ILE A 127 -17.23 4.77 -2.73
N ILE A 128 -16.58 4.56 -3.88
CA ILE A 128 -16.92 3.48 -4.82
C ILE A 128 -16.81 2.12 -4.13
N TYR A 129 -15.74 1.91 -3.37
CA TYR A 129 -15.50 0.67 -2.65
C TYR A 129 -16.59 0.39 -1.60
N ASN A 130 -16.88 1.37 -0.75
CA ASN A 130 -17.78 1.21 0.39
C ASN A 130 -19.25 1.49 0.02
N GLU A 131 -19.56 2.72 -0.37
CA GLU A 131 -20.94 3.22 -0.58
C GLU A 131 -21.59 2.63 -1.83
N LEU A 132 -20.82 2.46 -2.92
CA LEU A 132 -21.33 1.79 -4.13
C LEU A 132 -21.17 0.26 -4.05
N ALA A 133 -20.81 -0.27 -2.89
CA ALA A 133 -20.66 -1.69 -2.62
C ALA A 133 -19.73 -2.45 -3.60
N ALA A 134 -18.74 -1.78 -4.21
CA ALA A 134 -17.79 -2.46 -5.10
C ALA A 134 -16.99 -3.56 -4.39
N HIS A 135 -16.87 -3.50 -3.06
CA HIS A 135 -16.32 -4.58 -2.23
C HIS A 135 -17.12 -5.89 -2.28
N ARG A 136 -18.41 -5.86 -2.66
CA ARG A 136 -19.30 -7.03 -2.82
C ARG A 136 -19.54 -7.40 -4.28
N MET A 137 -19.12 -6.56 -5.21
CA MET A 137 -19.24 -6.82 -6.64
C MET A 137 -18.29 -7.94 -7.10
N HIS A 138 -18.36 -8.28 -8.38
CA HIS A 138 -17.49 -9.27 -9.01
C HIS A 138 -16.01 -8.99 -8.69
N TRP A 139 -15.24 -10.05 -8.41
CA TRP A 139 -13.84 -9.96 -7.95
C TRP A 139 -12.99 -9.04 -8.83
N ALA A 140 -13.23 -9.01 -10.15
CA ALA A 140 -12.49 -8.17 -11.09
C ALA A 140 -12.70 -6.67 -10.81
N ILE A 141 -13.94 -6.24 -10.51
CA ILE A 141 -14.27 -4.84 -10.22
C ILE A 141 -13.61 -4.43 -8.90
N ARG A 142 -13.76 -5.26 -7.87
CA ARG A 142 -13.13 -5.03 -6.56
C ARG A 142 -11.61 -4.89 -6.68
N ASN A 143 -10.97 -5.79 -7.43
CA ASN A 143 -9.54 -5.77 -7.66
C ASN A 143 -9.10 -4.52 -8.43
N ALA A 144 -9.86 -4.11 -9.45
CA ALA A 144 -9.59 -2.89 -10.20
C ALA A 144 -9.69 -1.64 -9.31
N VAL A 145 -10.73 -1.53 -8.47
CA VAL A 145 -10.89 -0.42 -7.52
C VAL A 145 -9.73 -0.38 -6.52
N ASN A 146 -9.34 -1.53 -5.96
CA ASN A 146 -8.19 -1.61 -5.06
C ASN A 146 -6.89 -1.22 -5.75
N ALA A 147 -6.62 -1.73 -6.96
CA ALA A 147 -5.41 -1.40 -7.72
C ALA A 147 -5.33 0.10 -8.07
N LEU A 148 -6.44 0.71 -8.47
CA LEU A 148 -6.53 2.15 -8.68
C LEU A 148 -6.33 2.94 -7.37
N GLY A 149 -6.78 2.40 -6.24
CA GLY A 149 -6.55 2.97 -4.91
C GLY A 149 -5.06 3.01 -4.58
N PHE A 150 -4.38 1.89 -4.71
CA PHE A 150 -2.92 1.81 -4.53
C PHE A 150 -2.16 2.72 -5.49
N ALA A 151 -2.54 2.75 -6.78
CA ALA A 151 -1.94 3.66 -7.74
C ALA A 151 -2.10 5.14 -7.30
N SER A 152 -3.26 5.51 -6.78
CA SER A 152 -3.52 6.87 -6.27
C SER A 152 -2.68 7.19 -5.02
N PHE A 153 -2.49 6.21 -4.12
CA PHE A 153 -1.57 6.34 -2.99
C PHE A 153 -0.14 6.60 -3.45
N GLU A 154 0.33 5.84 -4.44
CA GLU A 154 1.69 5.93 -4.95
C GLU A 154 1.94 7.24 -5.71
N VAL A 155 0.99 7.68 -6.53
CA VAL A 155 1.03 9.00 -7.17
C VAL A 155 1.18 10.10 -6.12
N GLY A 156 0.28 10.14 -5.13
CA GLY A 156 0.30 11.17 -4.11
C GLY A 156 1.58 11.13 -3.26
N ALA A 157 2.01 9.95 -2.84
CA ALA A 157 3.23 9.76 -2.05
C ALA A 157 4.49 10.18 -2.82
N THR A 158 4.58 9.84 -4.10
CA THR A 158 5.71 10.19 -4.97
C THR A 158 5.79 11.69 -5.20
N LEU A 159 4.65 12.36 -5.40
CA LEU A 159 4.57 13.83 -5.47
C LEU A 159 4.99 14.49 -4.14
N VAL A 160 4.59 13.95 -3.00
CA VAL A 160 5.00 14.45 -1.67
C VAL A 160 6.51 14.24 -1.44
N ALA A 161 7.08 13.15 -1.96
CA ALA A 161 8.51 12.84 -1.83
C ALA A 161 9.41 13.74 -2.69
N GLY A 162 8.95 14.07 -3.90
CA GLY A 162 9.72 14.76 -4.93
C GLY A 162 10.16 16.18 -4.57
N THR A 163 11.23 16.63 -5.24
CA THR A 163 11.68 18.04 -5.24
C THR A 163 10.65 18.98 -5.86
N ASP A 164 9.98 18.53 -6.92
CA ASP A 164 8.85 19.21 -7.57
C ASP A 164 7.56 18.41 -7.28
N PRO A 165 6.71 18.89 -6.36
CA PRO A 165 5.47 18.19 -6.00
C PRO A 165 4.37 18.31 -7.06
N THR A 166 4.62 19.01 -8.17
CA THR A 166 3.62 19.21 -9.24
C THR A 166 3.77 18.24 -10.39
N ARG A 167 4.89 17.51 -10.48
CA ARG A 167 5.21 16.65 -11.61
C ARG A 167 5.83 15.35 -11.15
N LEU A 168 5.36 14.25 -11.74
CA LEU A 168 6.08 12.99 -11.73
C LEU A 168 7.13 13.01 -12.84
N ASP A 169 8.36 12.68 -12.50
CA ASP A 169 9.38 12.38 -13.51
C ASP A 169 9.06 11.05 -14.21
N SER A 170 9.83 10.73 -15.24
CA SER A 170 9.63 9.50 -15.99
C SER A 170 9.79 8.28 -15.07
N VAL A 171 10.76 8.28 -14.16
CA VAL A 171 11.01 7.16 -13.24
C VAL A 171 9.81 6.93 -12.31
N GLY A 172 9.30 7.97 -11.66
CA GLY A 172 8.13 7.90 -10.80
C GLY A 172 6.88 7.46 -11.55
N MET A 173 6.65 7.99 -12.76
CA MET A 173 5.52 7.57 -13.60
C MET A 173 5.58 6.08 -13.96
N HIS A 174 6.73 5.59 -14.44
CA HIS A 174 6.88 4.16 -14.75
C HIS A 174 6.75 3.30 -13.49
N SER A 175 7.29 3.75 -12.36
CA SER A 175 7.19 3.03 -11.08
C SER A 175 5.74 2.84 -10.63
N VAL A 176 4.92 3.91 -10.69
CA VAL A 176 3.48 3.86 -10.39
C VAL A 176 2.75 2.94 -11.37
N LEU A 177 2.98 3.08 -12.68
CA LEU A 177 2.26 2.27 -13.69
C LEU A 177 2.57 0.78 -13.57
N ILE A 178 3.84 0.45 -13.34
CA ILE A 178 4.29 -0.92 -13.11
C ILE A 178 3.67 -1.47 -11.83
N SER A 179 3.74 -0.72 -10.74
CA SER A 179 3.18 -1.15 -9.45
C SER A 179 1.66 -1.33 -9.52
N ALA A 180 0.94 -0.42 -10.20
CA ALA A 180 -0.49 -0.57 -10.47
C ALA A 180 -0.80 -1.85 -11.25
N GLY A 181 0.02 -2.21 -12.24
CA GLY A 181 -0.08 -3.48 -12.98
C GLY A 181 0.17 -4.71 -12.11
N ILE A 182 1.15 -4.65 -11.21
CA ILE A 182 1.43 -5.69 -10.23
C ILE A 182 0.22 -5.86 -9.31
N PHE A 183 -0.30 -4.79 -8.72
CA PHE A 183 -1.48 -4.85 -7.87
C PHE A 183 -2.70 -5.39 -8.62
N ALA A 184 -3.00 -4.87 -9.81
CA ALA A 184 -4.14 -5.34 -10.60
C ALA A 184 -4.11 -6.86 -10.89
N SER A 185 -2.91 -7.43 -11.04
CA SER A 185 -2.71 -8.84 -11.33
C SER A 185 -2.43 -9.72 -10.12
N THR A 186 -2.23 -9.17 -8.93
CA THR A 186 -1.86 -9.94 -7.74
C THR A 186 -2.72 -9.66 -6.50
N ILE A 187 -3.48 -8.56 -6.45
CA ILE A 187 -4.23 -8.12 -5.26
C ILE A 187 -5.16 -9.20 -4.69
N HIS A 188 -5.72 -10.07 -5.54
CA HIS A 188 -6.55 -11.21 -5.12
C HIS A 188 -5.82 -12.27 -4.30
N ALA A 189 -4.48 -12.23 -4.25
CA ALA A 189 -3.71 -13.04 -3.32
C ALA A 189 -4.14 -12.79 -1.86
N GLN A 190 -4.67 -11.61 -1.55
CA GLN A 190 -5.23 -11.30 -0.23
C GLN A 190 -6.50 -12.09 0.10
N ASP A 191 -7.25 -12.58 -0.89
CA ASP A 191 -8.48 -13.34 -0.65
C ASP A 191 -8.22 -14.75 -0.11
N PHE A 192 -7.02 -15.30 -0.32
CA PHE A 192 -6.71 -16.66 0.10
C PHE A 192 -6.80 -16.84 1.60
N LYS A 193 -6.42 -15.82 2.39
CA LYS A 193 -6.53 -15.85 3.86
C LYS A 193 -7.98 -15.78 4.35
N ASP A 194 -8.85 -15.12 3.59
CA ASP A 194 -10.21 -14.80 4.01
C ASP A 194 -11.26 -15.73 3.34
N THR A 195 -10.81 -16.80 2.68
CA THR A 195 -11.66 -17.74 1.92
C THR A 195 -12.88 -18.26 2.71
N GLU A 196 -12.70 -18.63 3.99
CA GLU A 196 -13.79 -19.14 4.82
C GLU A 196 -14.81 -18.03 5.18
N GLY A 197 -14.31 -16.84 5.52
CA GLY A 197 -15.16 -15.68 5.82
C GLY A 197 -15.91 -15.17 4.58
N ASP A 198 -15.21 -15.09 3.45
CA ASP A 198 -15.80 -14.72 2.16
C ASP A 198 -16.87 -15.72 1.73
N ARG A 199 -16.66 -17.02 1.95
CA ARG A 199 -17.66 -18.06 1.67
C ARG A 199 -18.90 -17.91 2.56
N ALA A 200 -18.73 -17.61 3.85
CA ALA A 200 -19.84 -17.43 4.78
C ALA A 200 -20.75 -16.24 4.42
N ILE A 201 -20.19 -15.21 3.78
CA ILE A 201 -20.90 -13.99 3.37
C ILE A 201 -21.36 -14.09 1.89
N GLY A 202 -21.02 -15.17 1.19
CA GLY A 202 -21.43 -15.40 -0.20
C GLY A 202 -20.62 -14.61 -1.24
N ARG A 203 -19.40 -14.17 -0.90
CA ARG A 203 -18.51 -13.47 -1.85
C ARG A 203 -17.94 -14.44 -2.89
N GLN A 204 -17.84 -13.95 -4.13
CA GLN A 204 -17.29 -14.71 -5.25
C GLN A 204 -15.84 -14.30 -5.52
N THR A 205 -14.90 -14.78 -4.68
CA THR A 205 -13.46 -14.53 -4.85
C THR A 205 -12.80 -15.62 -5.72
N ILE A 206 -11.62 -15.32 -6.28
CA ILE A 206 -10.87 -16.28 -7.14
C ILE A 206 -10.60 -17.62 -6.42
N PRO A 207 -10.19 -17.65 -5.13
CA PRO A 207 -10.02 -18.91 -4.40
C PRO A 207 -11.30 -19.75 -4.28
N ILE A 208 -12.48 -19.12 -4.29
CA ILE A 208 -13.79 -19.79 -4.19
C ILE A 208 -14.27 -20.25 -5.56
N MET A 209 -14.14 -19.41 -6.59
CA MET A 209 -14.64 -19.67 -7.93
C MET A 209 -13.74 -20.63 -8.73
N LEU A 210 -12.42 -20.55 -8.55
CA LEU A 210 -11.43 -21.30 -9.32
C LEU A 210 -10.37 -21.96 -8.41
N PRO A 211 -10.75 -22.83 -7.46
CA PRO A 211 -9.85 -23.34 -6.42
C PRO A 211 -8.61 -24.07 -6.97
N ALA A 212 -8.77 -24.80 -8.10
CA ALA A 212 -7.66 -25.53 -8.72
C ALA A 212 -6.60 -24.61 -9.36
N TYR A 213 -7.03 -23.47 -9.91
CA TYR A 213 -6.16 -22.56 -10.66
C TYR A 213 -5.78 -21.30 -9.87
N ALA A 214 -6.48 -21.01 -8.77
CA ALA A 214 -6.30 -19.80 -7.99
C ALA A 214 -4.82 -19.54 -7.67
N ARG A 215 -4.07 -20.55 -7.23
CA ARG A 215 -2.64 -20.40 -6.91
C ARG A 215 -1.80 -19.98 -8.13
N LEU A 216 -2.08 -20.55 -9.29
CA LEU A 216 -1.39 -20.21 -10.54
C LEU A 216 -1.66 -18.76 -10.96
N THR A 217 -2.86 -18.24 -10.67
CA THR A 217 -3.19 -16.84 -10.97
C THR A 217 -2.37 -15.82 -10.17
N VAL A 218 -1.67 -16.23 -9.11
CA VAL A 218 -0.73 -15.36 -8.36
C VAL A 218 0.72 -15.66 -8.76
N ILE A 219 1.07 -16.95 -8.86
CA ILE A 219 2.43 -17.39 -9.17
C ILE A 219 2.87 -16.92 -10.56
N ILE A 220 2.03 -17.11 -11.59
CA ILE A 220 2.39 -16.77 -12.98
C ILE A 220 2.67 -15.26 -13.11
N PRO A 221 1.78 -14.34 -12.69
CA PRO A 221 2.08 -12.91 -12.73
C PRO A 221 3.33 -12.53 -11.94
N LEU A 222 3.58 -13.11 -10.77
CA LEU A 222 4.79 -12.82 -9.99
C LEU A 222 6.07 -13.14 -10.79
N PHE A 223 6.15 -14.32 -11.42
CA PHE A 223 7.31 -14.66 -12.24
C PHE A 223 7.46 -13.76 -13.47
N LEU A 224 6.35 -13.41 -14.12
CA LEU A 224 6.33 -12.52 -15.29
C LEU A 224 6.79 -11.12 -14.91
N TRP A 225 6.30 -10.57 -13.81
CA TRP A 225 6.73 -9.27 -13.29
C TRP A 225 8.18 -9.30 -12.84
N SER A 226 8.64 -10.34 -12.13
CA SER A 226 10.05 -10.43 -11.70
C SER A 226 11.01 -10.45 -12.88
N SER A 227 10.68 -11.22 -13.92
CA SER A 227 11.49 -11.29 -15.15
C SER A 227 11.40 -9.98 -15.94
N GLY A 228 10.19 -9.45 -16.12
CA GLY A 228 9.94 -8.22 -16.85
C GLY A 228 10.62 -7.01 -16.21
N LEU A 229 10.57 -6.89 -14.88
CA LEU A 229 11.26 -5.84 -14.13
C LEU A 229 12.78 -5.97 -14.25
N SER A 230 13.31 -7.19 -14.21
CA SER A 230 14.75 -7.42 -14.37
C SER A 230 15.26 -6.93 -15.72
N VAL A 231 14.49 -7.16 -16.79
CA VAL A 231 14.82 -6.71 -18.14
C VAL A 231 14.60 -5.20 -18.28
N PHE A 232 13.44 -4.69 -17.83
CA PHE A 232 13.06 -3.28 -17.98
C PHE A 232 14.05 -2.35 -17.29
N TRP A 233 14.48 -2.69 -16.06
CA TRP A 233 15.44 -1.90 -15.29
C TRP A 233 16.90 -2.30 -15.54
N GLN A 234 17.16 -3.17 -16.53
CA GLN A 234 18.50 -3.60 -16.94
C GLN A 234 19.35 -4.11 -15.76
N LEU A 235 18.76 -4.94 -14.90
CA LEU A 235 19.48 -5.49 -13.75
C LEU A 235 20.66 -6.35 -14.20
N ASN A 236 21.71 -6.36 -13.37
CA ASN A 236 22.79 -7.33 -13.54
C ASN A 236 22.19 -8.75 -13.57
N PRO A 237 22.56 -9.62 -14.53
CA PRO A 237 22.01 -10.95 -14.65
C PRO A 237 22.06 -11.79 -13.36
N MET A 238 23.09 -11.62 -12.53
CA MET A 238 23.17 -12.30 -11.23
C MET A 238 22.13 -11.78 -10.23
N LEU A 239 21.89 -10.46 -10.21
CA LEU A 239 20.86 -9.85 -9.37
C LEU A 239 19.46 -10.20 -9.88
N GLY A 240 19.25 -10.23 -11.19
CA GLY A 240 17.98 -10.68 -11.81
C GLY A 240 17.69 -12.15 -11.50
N LEU A 241 18.70 -13.03 -11.60
CA LEU A 241 18.56 -14.45 -11.22
C LEU A 241 18.27 -14.61 -9.73
N LEU A 242 18.98 -13.88 -8.86
CA LEU A 242 18.70 -13.87 -7.43
C LEU A 242 17.28 -13.39 -7.14
N PHE A 243 16.81 -12.34 -7.83
CA PHE A 243 15.47 -11.80 -7.68
C PHE A 243 14.40 -12.82 -8.07
N ILE A 244 14.55 -13.48 -9.21
CA ILE A 244 13.66 -14.56 -9.66
C ILE A 244 13.71 -15.76 -8.68
N ALA A 245 14.91 -16.12 -8.19
CA ALA A 245 15.08 -17.21 -7.24
C ALA A 245 14.40 -16.92 -5.89
N LEU A 246 14.49 -15.68 -5.39
CA LEU A 246 13.81 -15.25 -4.16
C LEU A 246 12.29 -15.26 -4.31
N CYS A 247 11.77 -14.84 -5.47
CA CYS A 247 10.35 -14.93 -5.81
C CYS A 247 9.89 -16.40 -5.91
N GLY A 248 10.70 -17.26 -6.52
CA GLY A 248 10.44 -18.70 -6.63
C GLY A 248 10.44 -19.41 -5.28
N TRP A 249 11.45 -19.19 -4.45
CA TRP A 249 11.54 -19.75 -3.10
C TRP A 249 10.29 -19.44 -2.25
N ARG A 250 9.80 -18.19 -2.31
CA ARG A 250 8.61 -17.79 -1.55
C ARG A 250 7.31 -18.32 -2.15
N SER A 251 7.20 -18.36 -3.47
CA SER A 251 6.04 -18.96 -4.16
C SER A 251 5.92 -20.45 -3.83
N ILE A 252 7.05 -21.17 -3.79
CA ILE A 252 7.16 -22.56 -3.34
C ILE A 252 6.77 -22.65 -1.86
N GLY A 253 7.28 -21.77 -1.01
CA GLY A 253 6.88 -21.68 0.40
C GLY A 253 5.38 -21.51 0.62
N THR A 254 4.68 -20.74 -0.23
CA THR A 254 3.22 -20.63 -0.18
C THR A 254 2.48 -21.85 -0.71
N MET A 255 3.07 -22.58 -1.66
CA MET A 255 2.52 -23.83 -2.18
C MET A 255 2.65 -24.98 -1.16
N PHE A 256 3.77 -25.06 -0.44
CA PHE A 256 4.06 -26.09 0.56
C PHE A 256 3.54 -25.76 1.98
N GLY A 257 3.54 -24.48 2.39
CA GLY A 257 3.07 -24.03 3.70
C GLY A 257 1.57 -24.25 3.96
N CYS A 258 0.78 -24.46 2.91
CA CYS A 258 -0.65 -24.80 3.01
C CYS A 258 -0.93 -26.26 3.41
N LEU A 259 0.07 -27.15 3.47
CA LEU A 259 -0.13 -28.51 3.98
C LEU A 259 -0.08 -28.60 5.52
N GLN A 260 0.39 -27.55 6.23
CA GLN A 260 0.45 -27.58 7.70
C GLN A 260 0.06 -26.29 8.45
N LEU A 261 -0.11 -25.13 7.81
CA LEU A 261 -0.39 -23.89 8.57
C LEU A 261 -1.38 -22.95 7.86
N MET A 262 -2.67 -23.32 7.86
CA MET A 262 -3.80 -22.40 7.60
C MET A 262 -4.01 -21.35 8.73
N ARG A 263 -2.93 -20.83 9.35
CA ARG A 263 -3.05 -19.91 10.51
C ARG A 263 -2.03 -18.78 10.59
N SER A 264 -1.06 -18.66 9.69
CA SER A 264 -0.10 -17.55 9.75
C SER A 264 -0.55 -16.36 8.91
N ARG A 265 -1.07 -15.33 9.59
CA ARG A 265 -1.41 -14.00 9.04
C ARG A 265 -0.24 -13.32 8.29
N HIS A 266 1.00 -13.79 8.42
CA HIS A 266 2.20 -13.09 7.97
C HIS A 266 2.64 -13.40 6.53
N THR A 267 2.38 -14.59 5.99
CA THR A 267 3.09 -15.07 4.79
C THR A 267 2.69 -14.34 3.49
N ILE A 268 1.42 -13.98 3.33
CA ILE A 268 0.91 -13.30 2.13
C ILE A 268 1.22 -11.80 2.17
N GLU A 269 1.13 -11.17 3.35
CA GLU A 269 1.52 -9.77 3.56
C GLU A 269 3.00 -9.55 3.23
N HIS A 270 3.85 -10.53 3.53
CA HIS A 270 5.26 -10.51 3.15
C HIS A 270 5.50 -10.67 1.64
N LEU A 271 4.65 -11.37 0.89
CA LEU A 271 4.81 -11.49 -0.57
C LEU A 271 4.60 -10.15 -1.28
N PHE A 272 3.54 -9.41 -0.92
CA PHE A 272 3.31 -8.06 -1.45
C PHE A 272 4.39 -7.09 -1.01
N SER A 273 4.71 -7.09 0.28
CA SER A 273 5.75 -6.23 0.83
C SER A 273 7.09 -6.45 0.14
N ILE A 274 7.42 -7.68 -0.26
CA ILE A 274 8.71 -8.00 -0.91
C ILE A 274 8.70 -7.76 -2.40
N ALA A 275 7.60 -8.06 -3.11
CA ALA A 275 7.46 -7.65 -4.51
C ALA A 275 7.66 -6.13 -4.65
N GLN A 276 7.13 -5.39 -3.69
CA GLN A 276 7.26 -3.94 -3.63
C GLN A 276 8.65 -3.50 -3.12
N HIS A 277 9.21 -4.13 -2.07
CA HIS A 277 10.55 -3.82 -1.55
C HIS A 277 11.65 -4.08 -2.58
N CYS A 278 11.57 -5.19 -3.32
CA CYS A 278 12.47 -5.46 -4.42
C CYS A 278 12.26 -4.49 -5.57
N SER A 279 11.01 -4.10 -5.90
CA SER A 279 10.77 -3.02 -6.88
C SER A 279 11.44 -1.72 -6.45
N CYS A 280 11.45 -1.40 -5.14
CA CYS A 280 12.13 -0.22 -4.61
C CYS A 280 13.66 -0.31 -4.72
N GLU A 281 14.27 -1.45 -4.38
CA GLU A 281 15.71 -1.67 -4.59
C GLU A 281 16.09 -1.54 -6.07
N ILE A 282 15.24 -2.06 -6.97
CA ILE A 282 15.45 -2.00 -8.42
C ILE A 282 15.37 -0.56 -8.93
N ILE A 283 14.33 0.19 -8.54
CA ILE A 283 14.17 1.59 -8.92
C ILE A 283 15.33 2.42 -8.35
N SER A 284 15.72 2.19 -7.08
CA SER A 284 16.86 2.88 -6.46
C SER A 284 18.17 2.62 -7.21
N ASN A 285 18.42 1.40 -7.68
CA ASN A 285 19.65 1.05 -8.41
C ASN A 285 19.65 1.55 -9.86
N SER A 286 18.47 1.76 -10.46
CA SER A 286 18.35 2.39 -11.78
C SER A 286 18.51 3.91 -11.74
N SER A 287 18.01 4.56 -10.67
CA SER A 287 18.14 6.00 -10.46
C SER A 287 19.59 6.44 -10.21
N SER A 288 20.40 5.56 -9.61
CA SER A 288 21.85 5.76 -9.46
C SER A 288 22.64 5.57 -10.76
N LEU A 289 22.10 4.81 -11.74
CA LEU A 289 22.68 4.66 -13.08
C LEU A 289 22.31 5.81 -14.03
N HIS A 290 21.15 6.44 -13.83
CA HIS A 290 20.65 7.56 -14.63
C HIS A 290 20.94 8.96 -14.05
N THR A 291 21.59 9.04 -12.89
CA THR A 291 22.19 10.30 -12.43
C THR A 291 23.53 10.49 -13.15
N PRO A 292 23.69 11.48 -14.05
CA PRO A 292 24.99 11.76 -14.62
C PRO A 292 25.94 12.13 -13.48
N ARG A 293 27.13 11.54 -13.49
CA ARG A 293 28.27 11.91 -12.65
C ARG A 293 28.58 13.41 -12.83
N LEU A 294 27.88 14.26 -12.09
CA LEU A 294 28.18 15.69 -11.91
C LEU A 294 28.70 15.93 -10.48
N ARG A 295 29.60 15.05 -10.04
CA ARG A 295 30.51 15.27 -8.91
C ARG A 295 31.90 14.72 -9.24
N ALA A 296 32.54 15.32 -10.23
CA ALA A 296 33.99 15.35 -10.39
C ALA A 296 34.30 16.51 -11.36
N HIS A 297 35.22 17.39 -11.02
CA HIS A 297 35.59 18.64 -11.71
C HIS A 297 34.81 19.92 -11.34
N THR A 298 34.99 20.41 -10.11
CA THR A 298 34.97 21.86 -9.82
C THR A 298 35.87 22.28 -8.65
N TYR A 299 36.96 21.56 -8.42
CA TYR A 299 38.04 21.99 -7.52
C TYR A 299 39.39 21.63 -8.14
N LEU A 300 39.89 22.45 -9.07
CA LEU A 300 41.32 22.52 -9.45
C LEU A 300 41.64 23.70 -10.39
N GLN A 301 40.96 24.84 -10.22
CA GLN A 301 41.45 26.12 -10.74
C GLN A 301 41.07 27.16 -9.70
N TRP A 302 42.04 27.54 -8.85
CA TRP A 302 42.23 28.79 -8.12
C TRP A 302 43.26 28.51 -7.01
N SER A 303 44.52 28.83 -7.33
CA SER A 303 45.76 28.90 -6.53
C SER A 303 46.87 27.99 -7.06
#